data_AF-A0A914M8F0-F1
#
_entry.id   AF-A0A914M8F0-F1
#
_cell.length_a   1.000
_cell.length_b   1.000
_cell.length_c   1.000
_cell.angle_alpha   90.00
_cell.angle_beta   90.00
_cell.angle_gamma   90.00
#
_symmetry.space_group_name_H-M   'P 1'
#
loop_
_entity.id
_entity.type
_entity.pdbx_description
1 polymer ?
#
loop_
_entity_poly.entity_id
_entity_poly.type
_entity_poly.pdbx_seq_one_letter_code
_entity_poly.pdbx_strand_id
1 'polypeptide(L)'
;MFSCYDNGPNSVGVKVACCKFKGVYFIRELNTKTKIKNENSKTDYEEKMCFAGHKFEQIVTVEDLNMKPNTSQNVDLNSEFVGIFKATLNPPSNLLNSSNLDKFNLFYGAEIDCISSNGQHFGTLKWWIQSYLASIKQLVIGLHENLQLNRVELIEVNSLFKYFSRENLNSACCFAFLYSFLQTIKSYLDKGMEEDILVAERLPNSNEFNFQLFEKGSEMANNYCVLTEEFKNHCWR
;
A
#
# COMPACT_ATOMS: atom_id res chain seq x y z
N MET A 1 -7.25 0.00 1.00
CA MET A 1 -8.19 0.17 -0.14
C MET A 1 -8.52 -1.15 -0.83
N PHE A 2 -7.53 -1.94 -1.27
CA PHE A 2 -7.78 -3.23 -1.95
C PHE A 2 -8.49 -4.28 -1.08
N SER A 3 -8.40 -4.16 0.26
CA SER A 3 -8.88 -5.15 1.21
C SER A 3 -10.36 -5.52 1.10
N CYS A 4 -11.22 -4.66 0.53
CA CYS A 4 -12.62 -5.00 0.28
C CYS A 4 -12.82 -6.05 -0.83
N TYR A 5 -11.78 -6.36 -1.60
CA TYR A 5 -11.76 -7.38 -2.65
C TYR A 5 -10.72 -8.49 -2.38
N ASP A 6 -10.00 -8.42 -1.27
CA ASP A 6 -8.86 -9.29 -0.96
C ASP A 6 -9.26 -10.50 -0.10
N ASN A 7 -10.15 -11.32 -0.67
CA ASN A 7 -10.69 -12.54 -0.05
C ASN A 7 -10.36 -13.81 -0.84
N GLY A 8 -9.42 -13.71 -1.78
CA GLY A 8 -9.01 -14.83 -2.63
C GLY A 8 -8.05 -15.79 -1.92
N PRO A 9 -7.78 -16.96 -2.51
CA PRO A 9 -6.89 -17.98 -1.94
C PRO A 9 -5.45 -17.49 -1.72
N ASN A 10 -5.04 -16.44 -2.43
CA ASN A 10 -3.72 -15.83 -2.33
C ASN A 10 -3.68 -14.63 -1.37
N SER A 11 -4.75 -14.36 -0.63
CA SER A 11 -4.79 -13.28 0.35
C SER A 11 -3.76 -13.54 1.45
N VAL A 12 -3.03 -12.50 1.85
CA VAL A 12 -2.06 -12.56 2.97
C VAL A 12 -2.59 -11.88 4.22
N GLY A 13 -3.82 -11.37 4.18
CA GLY A 13 -4.39 -10.55 5.22
C GLY A 13 -3.74 -9.17 5.30
N VAL A 14 -4.14 -8.38 6.30
CA VAL A 14 -3.61 -7.05 6.57
C VAL A 14 -3.41 -6.90 8.07
N LYS A 15 -2.28 -6.34 8.48
CA LYS A 15 -2.04 -5.94 9.85
C LYS A 15 -1.45 -4.54 9.88
N VAL A 16 -2.06 -3.64 10.64
CA VAL A 16 -1.54 -2.29 10.83
C VAL A 16 -1.52 -1.93 12.31
N ALA A 17 -0.49 -1.20 12.72
CA ALA A 17 -0.45 -0.53 14.02
C ALA A 17 -0.73 0.96 13.81
N CYS A 18 -1.56 1.52 14.68
CA CYS A 18 -1.99 2.90 14.61
C CYS A 18 -1.80 3.57 15.97
N CYS A 19 -1.42 4.84 15.97
CA CYS A 19 -1.37 5.64 17.20
C CYS A 19 -1.82 7.07 16.92
N LYS A 20 -2.26 7.77 17.97
CA LYS A 20 -2.49 9.21 17.93
C LYS A 20 -1.32 9.91 18.63
N PHE A 21 -0.73 10.89 17.99
CA PHE A 21 0.32 11.72 18.57
C PHE A 21 0.11 13.18 18.18
N LYS A 22 -0.08 14.06 19.18
CA LYS A 22 -0.30 15.50 19.00
C LYS A 22 -1.46 15.80 18.04
N GLY A 23 -2.55 15.06 18.17
CA GLY A 23 -3.75 15.22 17.32
C GLY A 23 -3.61 14.68 15.89
N VAL A 24 -2.49 14.05 15.53
CA VAL A 24 -2.28 13.37 14.23
C VAL A 24 -2.35 11.86 14.43
N TYR A 25 -3.03 11.17 13.51
CA TYR A 25 -3.13 9.72 13.52
C TYR A 25 -2.07 9.13 12.58
N PHE A 26 -1.20 8.29 13.12
CA PHE A 26 -0.16 7.59 12.40
C PHE A 26 -0.57 6.15 12.19
N ILE A 27 -0.29 5.60 11.00
CA ILE A 27 -0.61 4.22 10.63
C ILE A 27 0.63 3.60 9.99
N ARG A 28 1.00 2.42 10.45
CA ARG A 28 2.13 1.64 9.96
C ARG A 28 1.70 0.23 9.62
N GLU A 29 2.01 -0.25 8.42
CA GLU A 29 1.83 -1.65 8.06
C GLU A 29 2.81 -2.55 8.84
N LEU A 30 2.33 -3.71 9.26
CA LEU A 30 3.10 -4.77 9.88
C LEU A 30 2.98 -6.04 9.03
N ASN A 31 4.04 -6.84 9.02
CA ASN A 31 3.97 -8.13 8.35
C ASN A 31 3.00 -9.08 9.07
N THR A 32 2.08 -9.67 8.32
CA THR A 32 1.20 -10.73 8.82
C THR A 32 1.98 -12.04 8.96
N LYS A 33 1.48 -12.96 9.80
CA LYS A 33 2.08 -14.31 9.91
C LYS A 33 2.13 -15.04 8.56
N THR A 34 1.08 -14.87 7.74
CA THR A 34 1.02 -15.44 6.39
C THR A 34 2.08 -14.84 5.48
N LYS A 35 2.24 -13.50 5.48
CA LYS A 35 3.29 -12.82 4.69
C LYS A 35 4.68 -13.30 5.06
N ILE A 36 4.98 -13.40 6.37
CA ILE A 36 6.26 -13.93 6.87
C ILE A 36 6.48 -15.39 6.42
N LYS A 37 5.46 -16.23 6.55
CA LYS A 37 5.55 -17.63 6.14
C LYS A 37 5.81 -17.76 4.65
N ASN A 38 5.07 -17.02 3.82
CA ASN A 38 5.24 -17.03 2.37
C ASN A 38 6.63 -16.56 1.95
N GLU A 39 7.15 -15.51 2.60
CA GLU A 39 8.51 -15.01 2.36
C GLU A 39 9.57 -16.07 2.65
N ASN A 40 9.44 -16.76 3.79
CA ASN A 40 10.37 -17.82 4.20
C ASN A 40 10.24 -19.10 3.36
N SER A 41 9.17 -19.25 2.59
CA SER A 41 8.91 -20.42 1.74
C SER A 41 8.90 -20.07 0.26
N LYS A 42 9.50 -18.94 -0.14
CA LYS A 42 9.63 -18.56 -1.55
C LYS A 42 10.39 -19.63 -2.32
N THR A 43 9.88 -19.95 -3.49
CA THR A 43 10.57 -20.82 -4.45
C THR A 43 11.61 -20.02 -5.23
N ASP A 44 12.65 -20.69 -5.74
CA ASP A 44 13.65 -20.08 -6.65
C ASP A 44 12.99 -19.34 -7.82
N TYR A 45 11.84 -19.83 -8.30
CA TYR A 45 11.09 -19.17 -9.37
C TYR A 45 10.48 -17.84 -8.90
N GLU A 46 9.86 -17.80 -7.72
CA GLU A 46 9.29 -16.58 -7.14
C GLU A 46 10.38 -15.54 -6.81
N GLU A 47 11.54 -15.98 -6.34
CA GLU A 47 12.69 -15.08 -6.13
C GLU A 47 13.17 -14.47 -7.45
N LYS A 48 13.30 -15.29 -8.50
CA LYS A 48 13.64 -14.81 -9.85
C LYS A 48 12.58 -13.86 -10.41
N MET A 49 11.31 -14.09 -10.10
CA MET A 49 10.21 -13.19 -10.48
C MET A 49 10.31 -11.83 -9.78
N CYS A 50 10.64 -11.79 -8.48
CA CYS A 50 10.92 -10.54 -7.76
C CYS A 50 12.13 -9.82 -8.37
N PHE A 51 13.22 -10.55 -8.59
CA PHE A 51 14.43 -9.99 -9.23
C PHE A 51 14.15 -9.44 -10.63
N ALA A 52 13.29 -10.08 -11.42
CA ALA A 52 12.93 -9.62 -12.75
C ALA A 52 12.25 -8.25 -12.74
N GLY A 53 11.51 -7.90 -11.68
CA GLY A 53 10.94 -6.56 -11.50
C GLY A 53 12.02 -5.48 -11.37
N HIS A 54 12.96 -5.66 -10.45
CA HIS A 54 14.07 -4.72 -10.28
C HIS A 54 15.02 -4.69 -11.49
N LYS A 55 15.23 -5.84 -12.15
CA LYS A 55 16.00 -5.88 -13.39
C LYS A 55 15.30 -5.12 -14.51
N PHE A 56 13.96 -5.16 -14.56
CA PHE A 56 13.17 -4.39 -15.51
C PHE A 56 13.35 -2.89 -15.32
N GLU A 57 13.31 -2.40 -14.08
CA GLU A 57 13.59 -1.00 -13.75
C GLU A 57 14.96 -0.56 -14.28
N GLN A 58 16.01 -1.35 -14.05
CA GLN A 58 17.35 -1.05 -14.57
C GLN A 58 17.41 -1.01 -16.11
N ILE A 59 16.54 -1.75 -16.80
CA ILE A 59 16.48 -1.77 -18.28
C ILE A 59 15.78 -0.51 -18.82
N VAL A 60 14.75 -0.01 -18.14
CA VAL A 60 13.88 1.06 -18.66
C VAL A 60 14.14 2.44 -18.05
N THR A 61 15.01 2.53 -17.04
CA THR A 61 15.36 3.79 -16.38
C THR A 61 16.82 4.19 -16.64
N VAL A 62 17.08 5.49 -16.48
CA VAL A 62 18.43 6.09 -16.53
C VAL A 62 18.52 7.15 -15.45
N GLU A 63 19.71 7.32 -14.88
CA GLU A 63 19.97 8.37 -13.89
C GLU A 63 19.92 9.77 -14.51
N ASP A 64 20.33 9.89 -15.78
CA ASP A 64 20.32 11.14 -16.56
C ASP A 64 19.73 10.92 -17.95
N LEU A 65 18.97 11.90 -18.45
CA LEU A 65 18.30 11.85 -19.75
C LEU A 65 19.26 11.71 -20.94
N ASN A 66 20.54 12.03 -20.77
CA ASN A 66 21.58 11.90 -21.80
C ASN A 66 22.29 10.54 -21.76
N MET A 67 21.97 9.69 -20.79
CA MET A 67 22.57 8.37 -20.64
C MET A 67 21.74 7.28 -21.33
N LYS A 68 22.35 6.11 -21.48
CA LYS A 68 21.66 4.87 -21.82
C LYS A 68 21.60 3.96 -20.60
N PRO A 69 20.58 3.12 -20.46
CA PRO A 69 20.51 2.16 -19.36
C PRO A 69 21.76 1.27 -19.32
N ASN A 70 22.35 1.10 -18.13
CA ASN A 70 23.50 0.21 -17.94
C ASN A 70 23.05 -1.12 -17.32
N THR A 71 22.85 -2.12 -18.16
CA THR A 71 22.34 -3.43 -17.74
C THR A 71 23.42 -4.41 -17.30
N SER A 72 24.70 -4.04 -17.40
CA SER A 72 25.84 -4.88 -16.99
C SER A 72 26.19 -4.77 -15.51
N GLN A 73 25.67 -3.75 -14.82
CA GLN A 73 25.86 -3.59 -13.39
C GLN A 73 24.93 -4.50 -12.58
N ASN A 74 25.32 -4.80 -11.35
CA ASN A 74 24.46 -5.46 -10.37
C ASN A 74 23.20 -4.61 -10.16
N VAL A 75 22.09 -5.28 -9.88
CA VAL A 75 20.84 -4.63 -9.49
C VAL A 75 20.96 -4.23 -8.02
N ASP A 76 20.84 -2.94 -7.71
CA ASP A 76 20.77 -2.45 -6.34
C ASP A 76 19.31 -2.51 -5.87
N LEU A 77 19.08 -3.17 -4.73
CA LEU A 77 17.77 -3.34 -4.13
C LEU A 77 17.52 -2.35 -2.97
N ASN A 78 18.51 -1.54 -2.60
CA ASN A 78 18.40 -0.60 -1.48
C ASN A 78 18.00 0.81 -1.92
N SER A 79 18.13 1.10 -3.21
CA SER A 79 17.81 2.41 -3.77
C SER A 79 16.33 2.48 -4.12
N GLU A 80 15.56 3.21 -3.33
CA GLU A 80 14.13 3.46 -3.56
C GLU A 80 13.88 4.95 -3.84
N PHE A 81 12.96 5.25 -4.76
CA PHE A 81 12.44 6.59 -4.96
C PHE A 81 11.00 6.68 -4.44
N VAL A 82 10.82 7.41 -3.34
CA VAL A 82 9.51 7.57 -2.69
C VAL A 82 8.99 8.98 -2.90
N GLY A 83 7.84 9.10 -3.57
CA GLY A 83 7.10 10.35 -3.66
C GLY A 83 6.29 10.60 -2.38
N ILE A 84 6.25 11.86 -1.93
CA ILE A 84 5.45 12.27 -0.77
C ILE A 84 4.19 13.01 -1.25
N PHE A 85 3.03 12.49 -0.87
CA PHE A 85 1.74 12.94 -1.36
C PHE A 85 0.84 13.45 -0.24
N LYS A 86 0.01 14.43 -0.60
CA LYS A 86 -1.07 14.94 0.22
C LYS A 86 -2.39 14.77 -0.51
N ALA A 87 -3.38 14.18 0.16
CA ALA A 87 -4.71 13.99 -0.39
C ALA A 87 -5.78 14.31 0.66
N THR A 88 -7.01 14.58 0.20
CA THR A 88 -8.18 14.70 1.08
C THR A 88 -9.19 13.63 0.70
N LEU A 89 -9.60 12.83 1.68
CA LEU A 89 -10.66 11.85 1.56
C LEU A 89 -11.94 12.41 2.19
N ASN A 90 -12.94 12.63 1.36
CA ASN A 90 -14.26 13.07 1.80
C ASN A 90 -15.12 11.88 2.23
N PRO A 91 -16.12 12.10 3.10
CA PRO A 91 -17.14 11.11 3.38
C PRO A 91 -17.84 10.62 2.10
N PRO A 92 -18.19 9.33 1.99
CA PRO A 92 -19.01 8.81 0.90
C PRO A 92 -20.29 9.62 0.70
N SER A 93 -20.73 9.78 -0.56
CA SER A 93 -21.84 10.67 -0.90
C SER A 93 -23.17 10.31 -0.23
N ASN A 94 -23.40 9.01 -0.02
CA ASN A 94 -24.56 8.50 0.72
C ASN A 94 -24.55 8.81 2.22
N LEU A 95 -23.42 9.29 2.76
CA LEU A 95 -23.24 9.67 4.16
C LEU A 95 -23.12 11.19 4.35
N LEU A 96 -23.00 11.99 3.27
CA LEU A 96 -22.77 13.44 3.33
C LEU A 96 -23.86 14.25 4.06
N ASN A 97 -25.09 13.72 4.17
CA ASN A 97 -26.18 14.39 4.90
C ASN A 97 -26.02 14.30 6.43
N SER A 98 -25.04 13.55 6.93
CA SER A 98 -24.68 13.52 8.34
C SER A 98 -23.73 14.68 8.65
N SER A 99 -24.21 15.69 9.38
CA SER A 99 -23.45 16.91 9.71
C SER A 99 -22.21 16.70 10.60
N ASN A 100 -21.95 15.47 11.05
CA ASN A 100 -20.89 15.14 12.02
C ASN A 100 -19.78 14.26 11.44
N LEU A 101 -19.64 14.18 10.11
CA LEU A 101 -18.61 13.37 9.47
C LEU A 101 -17.36 14.19 9.13
N ASP A 102 -16.23 13.77 9.68
CA ASP A 102 -14.94 14.40 9.43
C ASP A 102 -14.37 14.02 8.05
N LYS A 103 -13.73 14.97 7.39
CA LYS A 103 -12.83 14.68 6.26
C LYS A 103 -11.49 14.20 6.77
N PHE A 104 -10.85 13.28 6.06
CA PHE A 104 -9.47 12.87 6.36
C PHE A 104 -8.48 13.57 5.44
N ASN A 105 -7.49 14.25 6.01
CA ASN A 105 -6.33 14.72 5.27
C ASN A 105 -5.24 13.66 5.40
N LEU A 106 -4.86 13.06 4.28
CA LEU A 106 -3.88 11.99 4.20
C LEU A 106 -2.53 12.59 3.79
N PHE A 107 -1.48 12.16 4.48
CA PHE A 107 -0.09 12.43 4.15
C PHE A 107 0.65 11.09 4.13
N TYR A 108 1.18 10.69 2.98
CA TYR A 108 1.73 9.35 2.78
C TYR A 108 2.85 9.35 1.74
N GLY A 109 3.76 8.39 1.89
CA GLY A 109 4.74 8.04 0.86
C GLY A 109 4.19 6.98 -0.08
N ALA A 110 4.56 7.04 -1.35
CA ALA A 110 4.36 5.95 -2.30
C ALA A 110 5.63 5.76 -3.13
N GLU A 111 6.09 4.52 -3.21
CA GLU A 111 7.15 4.09 -4.11
C GLU A 111 6.73 4.28 -5.57
N ILE A 112 7.68 4.65 -6.42
CA ILE A 112 7.45 4.91 -7.83
C ILE A 112 8.15 3.84 -8.66
N ASP A 113 7.38 2.83 -9.10
CA ASP A 113 7.92 1.62 -9.70
C ASP A 113 7.63 1.50 -11.20
N CYS A 114 8.42 0.64 -11.86
CA CYS A 114 8.07 0.09 -13.17
C CYS A 114 7.45 -1.31 -12.99
N ILE A 115 6.45 -1.67 -13.81
CA ILE A 115 5.73 -2.94 -13.61
C ILE A 115 6.23 -4.00 -14.57
N SER A 116 6.64 -5.19 -14.08
CA SER A 116 6.84 -6.37 -14.92
C SER A 116 5.63 -7.31 -14.83
N SER A 117 5.13 -7.80 -15.97
CA SER A 117 3.92 -8.62 -16.05
C SER A 117 4.09 -9.87 -16.92
N ASN A 118 3.67 -11.01 -16.35
CA ASN A 118 3.79 -12.35 -16.92
C ASN A 118 2.46 -12.86 -17.54
N GLY A 119 1.46 -11.99 -17.68
CA GLY A 119 0.14 -12.35 -18.20
C GLY A 119 -0.82 -12.95 -17.16
N GLN A 120 -1.58 -12.09 -16.48
CA GLN A 120 -3.04 -12.12 -16.33
C GLN A 120 -3.45 -10.87 -15.53
N HIS A 121 -4.63 -10.32 -15.85
CA HIS A 121 -5.15 -9.03 -15.38
C HIS A 121 -5.41 -8.89 -13.87
N PHE A 122 -5.05 -9.90 -13.05
CA PHE A 122 -5.26 -9.94 -11.59
C PHE A 122 -4.58 -8.81 -10.80
N GLY A 123 -3.59 -8.11 -11.38
CA GLY A 123 -2.94 -6.95 -10.76
C GLY A 123 -3.67 -5.61 -10.97
N THR A 124 -4.66 -5.55 -11.86
CA THR A 124 -5.15 -4.28 -12.43
C THR A 124 -5.72 -3.33 -11.37
N LEU A 125 -6.44 -3.83 -10.37
CA LEU A 125 -6.95 -3.00 -9.28
C LEU A 125 -5.83 -2.48 -8.37
N LYS A 126 -4.83 -3.31 -8.05
CA LYS A 126 -3.70 -2.90 -7.22
C LYS A 126 -2.88 -1.82 -7.93
N TRP A 127 -2.56 -2.05 -9.20
CA TRP A 127 -1.86 -1.09 -10.06
C TRP A 127 -2.63 0.22 -10.15
N TRP A 128 -3.95 0.15 -10.37
CA TRP A 128 -4.79 1.34 -10.39
C TRP A 128 -4.79 2.07 -9.05
N ILE A 129 -5.00 1.39 -7.92
CA ILE A 129 -5.03 2.03 -6.58
C ILE A 129 -3.70 2.74 -6.30
N GLN A 130 -2.57 2.05 -6.48
CA GLN A 130 -1.24 2.59 -6.22
C GLN A 130 -0.97 3.83 -7.09
N SER A 131 -1.22 3.71 -8.40
CA SER A 131 -1.00 4.78 -9.36
C SER A 131 -1.94 5.97 -9.14
N TYR A 132 -3.21 5.70 -8.88
CA TYR A 132 -4.23 6.73 -8.68
C TYR A 132 -3.90 7.59 -7.45
N LEU A 133 -3.50 6.96 -6.34
CA LEU A 133 -3.09 7.67 -5.14
C LEU A 133 -1.85 8.54 -5.41
N ALA A 134 -0.83 7.98 -6.06
CA ALA A 134 0.38 8.70 -6.45
C ALA A 134 0.19 9.71 -7.60
N SER A 135 -1.04 9.94 -8.09
CA SER A 135 -1.35 10.81 -9.24
C SER A 135 -0.57 10.45 -10.52
N ILE A 136 -0.17 9.18 -10.65
CA ILE A 136 0.51 8.63 -11.83
C ILE A 136 -0.53 8.46 -12.94
N LYS A 137 -0.20 8.95 -14.13
CA LYS A 137 -1.10 8.91 -15.31
C LYS A 137 -0.83 7.73 -16.23
N GLN A 138 0.40 7.26 -16.26
CA GLN A 138 0.88 6.25 -17.19
C GLN A 138 1.76 5.24 -16.46
N LEU A 139 1.63 3.98 -16.84
CA LEU A 139 2.41 2.85 -16.35
C LEU A 139 3.28 2.32 -17.49
N VAL A 140 4.56 2.12 -17.20
CA VAL A 140 5.48 1.39 -18.08
C VAL A 140 5.45 -0.07 -17.65
N ILE A 141 5.03 -0.94 -18.55
CA ILE A 141 4.83 -2.37 -18.28
C ILE A 141 5.75 -3.22 -19.16
N GLY A 142 6.54 -4.09 -18.54
CA GLY A 142 7.29 -5.14 -19.21
C GLY A 142 6.42 -6.39 -19.39
N LEU A 143 6.27 -6.88 -20.61
CA LEU A 143 5.70 -8.19 -20.90
C LEU A 143 6.84 -9.18 -21.06
N HIS A 144 6.83 -10.21 -20.23
CA HIS A 144 7.86 -11.24 -20.26
C HIS A 144 7.27 -12.64 -20.44
N GLU A 145 8.08 -13.53 -20.99
CA GLU A 145 7.77 -14.95 -21.14
C GLU A 145 8.99 -15.73 -20.64
N ASN A 146 8.78 -16.66 -19.70
CA ASN A 146 9.86 -17.44 -19.08
C ASN A 146 11.02 -16.56 -18.52
N LEU A 147 10.68 -15.47 -17.82
CA LEU A 147 11.63 -14.48 -17.25
C LEU A 147 12.39 -13.64 -18.28
N GLN A 148 12.10 -13.77 -19.58
CA GLN A 148 12.70 -12.96 -20.62
C GLN A 148 11.77 -11.82 -21.01
N LEU A 149 12.24 -10.57 -20.91
CA LEU A 149 11.51 -9.40 -21.36
C LEU A 149 11.34 -9.44 -22.88
N ASN A 150 10.10 -9.55 -23.34
CA ASN A 150 9.76 -9.62 -24.76
C ASN A 150 9.38 -8.25 -25.32
N ARG A 151 8.58 -7.49 -24.55
CA ARG A 151 8.02 -6.21 -25.00
C ARG A 151 7.85 -5.24 -23.84
N VAL A 152 7.93 -3.95 -24.12
CA VAL A 152 7.52 -2.88 -23.21
C VAL A 152 6.30 -2.16 -23.76
N GLU A 153 5.32 -1.91 -22.91
CA GLU A 153 4.09 -1.18 -23.25
C GLU A 153 3.88 -0.01 -22.29
N LEU A 154 3.27 1.05 -22.81
CA LEU A 154 2.81 2.18 -22.01
C LEU A 154 1.29 2.08 -21.87
N ILE A 155 0.79 2.03 -20.64
CA ILE A 155 -0.64 1.92 -20.36
C ILE A 155 -1.10 3.15 -19.58
N GLU A 156 -2.15 3.82 -20.06
CA GLU A 156 -2.79 4.88 -19.28
C GLU A 156 -3.54 4.29 -18.10
N VAL A 157 -3.35 4.86 -16.90
CA VAL A 157 -3.98 4.39 -15.66
C VAL A 157 -5.51 4.44 -15.75
N ASN A 158 -6.06 5.46 -16.42
CA ASN A 158 -7.51 5.54 -16.66
C ASN A 158 -8.03 4.43 -17.57
N SER A 159 -7.18 3.86 -18.44
CA SER A 159 -7.60 2.73 -19.28
C SER A 159 -7.80 1.45 -18.47
N LEU A 160 -7.27 1.36 -17.25
CA LEU A 160 -7.42 0.19 -16.38
C LEU A 160 -8.86 -0.03 -15.90
N PHE A 161 -9.69 1.03 -15.88
CA PHE A 161 -11.11 0.94 -15.52
C PHE A 161 -11.88 -0.04 -16.41
N LYS A 162 -11.45 -0.27 -17.66
CA LYS A 162 -12.10 -1.24 -18.56
C LYS A 162 -12.07 -2.67 -18.03
N TYR A 163 -11.12 -2.99 -17.14
CA TYR A 163 -11.02 -4.31 -16.50
C TYR A 163 -11.89 -4.41 -15.25
N PHE A 164 -12.24 -3.28 -14.62
CA PHE A 164 -13.03 -3.28 -13.38
C PHE A 164 -14.42 -3.86 -13.62
N SER A 165 -15.06 -3.48 -14.73
CA SER A 165 -16.39 -3.99 -15.10
C SER A 165 -16.39 -5.50 -15.35
N ARG A 166 -15.28 -6.06 -15.85
CA ARG A 166 -15.15 -7.51 -16.10
C ARG A 166 -15.02 -8.31 -14.81
N GLU A 167 -14.43 -7.71 -13.79
CA GLU A 167 -14.13 -8.34 -12.49
C GLU A 167 -15.10 -7.93 -11.38
N ASN A 168 -16.19 -7.22 -11.73
CA ASN A 168 -17.17 -6.68 -10.78
C ASN A 168 -16.53 -5.79 -9.67
N LEU A 169 -15.49 -5.05 -10.03
CA LEU A 169 -14.76 -4.15 -9.14
C LEU A 169 -15.34 -2.74 -9.21
N ASN A 170 -15.34 -2.05 -8.07
CA ASN A 170 -15.87 -0.70 -7.95
C ASN A 170 -14.94 0.18 -7.12
N SER A 171 -14.39 1.23 -7.73
CA SER A 171 -13.51 2.19 -7.07
C SER A 171 -14.18 2.90 -5.90
N ALA A 172 -15.48 3.21 -6.00
CA ALA A 172 -16.23 3.82 -4.91
C ALA A 172 -16.28 2.92 -3.68
N CYS A 173 -16.37 1.60 -3.86
CA CYS A 173 -16.29 0.65 -2.75
C CYS A 173 -14.91 0.67 -2.08
N CYS A 174 -13.82 0.81 -2.83
CA CYS A 174 -12.48 0.93 -2.26
C CYS A 174 -12.33 2.18 -1.38
N PHE A 175 -12.87 3.33 -1.82
CA PHE A 175 -12.84 4.58 -1.07
C PHE A 175 -13.78 4.55 0.14
N ALA A 176 -15.00 4.03 -0.03
CA ALA A 176 -15.93 3.86 1.08
C ALA A 176 -15.35 2.95 2.17
N PHE A 177 -14.73 1.83 1.77
CA PHE A 177 -14.02 0.95 2.70
C PHE A 177 -12.88 1.69 3.42
N LEU A 178 -12.02 2.41 2.70
CA LEU A 178 -10.92 3.17 3.32
C LEU A 178 -11.46 4.21 4.31
N TYR A 179 -12.50 4.94 3.94
CA TYR A 179 -13.12 5.94 4.80
C TYR A 179 -13.66 5.31 6.09
N SER A 180 -14.46 4.24 5.97
CA SER A 180 -15.00 3.51 7.13
C SER A 180 -13.91 2.95 8.03
N PHE A 181 -12.83 2.43 7.44
CA PHE A 181 -11.67 1.95 8.18
C PHE A 181 -10.98 3.06 8.98
N LEU A 182 -10.69 4.20 8.35
CA LEU A 182 -10.07 5.35 9.02
C LEU A 182 -10.97 5.95 10.11
N GLN A 183 -12.27 6.04 9.85
CA GLN A 183 -13.27 6.45 10.85
C GLN A 183 -13.28 5.52 12.06
N THR A 184 -13.15 4.21 11.82
CA THR A 184 -13.10 3.22 12.90
C THR A 184 -11.85 3.41 13.74
N ILE A 185 -10.66 3.49 13.13
CA ILE A 185 -9.39 3.79 13.82
C ILE A 185 -9.51 5.05 14.67
N LYS A 186 -9.99 6.15 14.07
CA LYS A 186 -10.22 7.42 14.77
C LYS A 186 -11.11 7.24 16.00
N SER A 187 -12.23 6.52 15.86
CA SER A 187 -13.17 6.30 16.96
C SER A 187 -12.60 5.53 18.15
N TYR A 188 -11.64 4.62 17.90
CA TYR A 188 -10.92 3.91 18.96
C TYR A 188 -9.88 4.82 19.62
N LEU A 189 -9.04 5.47 18.82
CA LEU A 189 -7.94 6.31 19.30
C LEU A 189 -8.40 7.61 19.96
N ASP A 190 -9.61 8.11 19.65
CA ASP A 190 -10.18 9.26 20.37
C ASP A 190 -10.75 8.92 21.73
N LYS A 191 -11.05 7.65 22.00
CA LYS A 191 -11.46 7.16 23.31
C LYS A 191 -10.27 6.77 24.19
N GLY A 192 -9.12 6.45 23.56
CA GLY A 192 -7.87 6.14 24.23
C GLY A 192 -7.03 7.37 24.57
N MET A 193 -5.86 7.13 25.14
CA MET A 193 -4.86 8.16 25.44
C MET A 193 -3.95 8.40 24.23
N GLU A 194 -3.27 9.55 24.23
CA GLU A 194 -2.20 9.81 23.27
C GLU A 194 -1.12 8.72 23.39
N GLU A 195 -0.58 8.29 22.24
CA GLU A 195 0.39 7.22 22.08
C GLU A 195 -0.09 5.80 22.44
N ASP A 196 -1.36 5.59 22.80
CA ASP A 196 -1.92 4.24 22.81
C ASP A 196 -1.84 3.61 21.41
N ILE A 197 -1.59 2.30 21.38
CA ILE A 197 -1.40 1.56 20.13
C ILE A 197 -2.64 0.75 19.82
N LEU A 198 -3.31 1.09 18.73
CA LEU A 198 -4.38 0.29 18.14
C LEU A 198 -3.81 -0.61 17.05
N VAL A 199 -3.89 -1.92 17.24
CA VAL A 199 -3.58 -2.90 16.20
C VAL A 199 -4.88 -3.33 15.52
N ALA A 200 -4.95 -3.16 14.20
CA ALA A 200 -6.04 -3.66 13.37
C ALA A 200 -5.53 -4.79 12.48
N GLU A 201 -6.10 -5.98 12.61
CA GLU A 201 -5.68 -7.18 11.88
C GLU A 201 -6.86 -7.87 11.20
N ARG A 202 -6.74 -8.10 9.90
CA ARG A 202 -7.66 -8.92 9.10
C ARG A 202 -6.88 -10.12 8.56
N LEU A 203 -7.36 -11.31 8.87
CA LEU A 203 -6.77 -12.56 8.35
C LEU A 203 -7.17 -12.78 6.88
N PRO A 204 -6.41 -13.56 6.09
CA PRO A 204 -6.65 -13.80 4.66
C PRO A 204 -8.09 -14.10 4.24
N ASN A 205 -8.78 -14.92 5.03
CA ASN A 205 -10.13 -15.41 4.76
C ASN A 205 -11.20 -14.72 5.62
N SER A 206 -10.84 -13.61 6.27
CA SER A 206 -11.74 -12.84 7.12
C SER A 206 -12.30 -11.65 6.36
N ASN A 207 -13.60 -11.42 6.51
CA ASN A 207 -14.27 -10.20 6.06
C ASN A 207 -14.18 -9.07 7.09
N GLU A 208 -13.66 -9.34 8.28
CA GLU A 208 -13.68 -8.42 9.41
C GLU A 208 -12.27 -8.16 9.94
N PHE A 209 -12.07 -6.92 10.41
CA PHE A 209 -10.88 -6.53 11.16
C PHE A 209 -11.09 -6.78 12.64
N ASN A 210 -10.12 -7.42 13.28
CA ASN A 210 -9.99 -7.48 14.72
C ASN A 210 -9.19 -6.27 15.19
N PHE A 211 -9.72 -5.54 16.16
CA PHE A 211 -9.10 -4.36 16.75
C PHE A 211 -8.68 -4.65 18.18
N GLN A 212 -7.42 -4.34 18.52
CA GLN A 212 -6.87 -4.50 19.87
C GLN A 212 -6.17 -3.21 20.26
N LEU A 213 -6.58 -2.63 21.39
CA LEU A 213 -5.98 -1.41 21.93
C LEU A 213 -5.02 -1.77 23.07
N PHE A 214 -3.81 -1.24 23.01
CA PHE A 214 -2.76 -1.45 24.00
C PHE A 214 -2.35 -0.11 24.60
N GLU A 215 -2.31 -0.05 25.93
CA GLU A 215 -1.88 1.14 26.66
C GLU A 215 -0.40 1.43 26.40
N LYS A 216 -0.07 2.72 26.24
CA LYS A 216 1.31 3.20 26.11
C LYS A 216 2.21 2.63 27.22
N GLY A 217 3.35 2.08 26.84
CA GLY A 217 4.36 1.56 27.76
C GLY A 217 4.14 0.09 28.17
N SER A 218 3.01 -0.51 27.81
CA SER A 218 2.84 -1.97 27.92
C SER A 218 3.82 -2.71 27.01
N GLU A 219 4.17 -3.95 27.38
CA GLU A 219 5.05 -4.82 26.58
C GLU A 219 4.52 -4.97 25.14
N MET A 220 3.22 -5.16 24.99
CA MET A 220 2.57 -5.28 23.68
C MET A 220 2.64 -3.98 22.86
N ALA A 221 2.42 -2.82 23.48
CA ALA A 221 2.54 -1.53 22.79
C ALA A 221 3.97 -1.31 22.25
N ASN A 222 4.99 -1.68 23.03
CA ASN A 222 6.39 -1.54 22.61
C ASN A 222 6.73 -2.39 21.37
N ASN A 223 6.13 -3.58 21.26
CA ASN A 223 6.29 -4.46 20.09
C ASN A 223 5.66 -3.90 18.80
N TYR A 224 4.73 -2.96 18.92
CA TYR A 224 3.98 -2.39 17.81
C TYR A 224 4.20 -0.88 17.65
N CYS A 225 5.31 -0.37 18.19
CA CYS A 225 5.61 1.05 18.19
C CYS A 225 5.60 1.63 16.76
N VAL A 226 4.84 2.72 16.58
CA VAL A 226 4.64 3.39 15.29
C VAL A 226 5.63 4.53 15.09
N LEU A 227 6.00 5.22 16.17
CA LEU A 227 6.85 6.42 16.15
C LEU A 227 8.16 6.17 16.88
N THR A 228 9.27 6.63 16.31
CA THR A 228 10.58 6.58 16.99
C THR A 228 10.66 7.63 18.09
N GLU A 229 11.50 7.39 19.11
CA GLU A 229 11.78 8.40 20.14
C GLU A 229 12.39 9.67 19.54
N GLU A 230 13.24 9.54 18.53
CA GLU A 230 13.80 10.68 17.79
C GLU A 230 12.71 11.56 17.19
N PHE A 231 11.71 10.96 16.51
CA PHE A 231 10.58 11.69 15.94
C PHE A 231 9.75 12.39 17.01
N LYS A 232 9.49 11.71 18.14
CA LYS A 232 8.69 12.27 19.24
C LYS A 232 9.39 13.45 19.93
N ASN A 233 10.70 13.35 20.10
CA ASN A 233 11.54 14.37 20.73
C ASN A 233 11.90 15.52 19.79
N HIS A 234 11.66 15.36 18.48
CA HIS A 234 11.90 16.42 17.53
C HIS A 234 11.05 17.67 17.86
N CYS A 235 11.69 18.84 17.87
CA CYS A 235 11.00 20.11 18.07
C CYS A 235 10.28 20.53 16.78
N TRP A 236 9.08 20.01 16.60
CA TRP A 236 8.14 20.44 15.57
C TRP A 236 7.82 21.94 15.80
N ARG A 237 8.42 22.82 14.99
CA ARG A 237 8.17 24.27 14.98
C ARG A 237 7.07 24.63 13.99
#